data_AF-A0A7C4SJI6-F1
#
_entry.id   AF-A0A7C4SJI6-F1
#
_cell.length_a   1.000
_cell.length_b   1.000
_cell.length_c   1.000
_cell.angle_alpha   90.00
_cell.angle_beta   90.00
_cell.angle_gamma   90.00
#
_symmetry.space_group_name_H-M   'P 1'
#
loop_
_entity.id
_entity.type
_entity.pdbx_description
1 polymer ?
#
loop_
_entity_poly.entity_id
_entity_poly.type
_entity_poly.pdbx_seq_one_letter_code
_entity_poly.pdbx_strand_id
1 'polypeptide(L)'
;MRRRASNLIYHELIGLHAVVVDHTDRTLRGRRGVVVDETMNTIVVDEGGKHIKIPKLGARIIFKLPDKDVEVFGEMLIGRPEDRVKRYKGGGC
;
A
#
# COMPACT_ATOMS: atom_id res chain seq x y z
N MET A 1 9.34 -14.69 4.35
CA MET A 1 9.91 -14.03 3.14
C MET A 1 10.34 -12.62 3.51
N ARG A 2 11.49 -12.15 3.02
CA ARG A 2 11.96 -10.76 3.23
C ARG A 2 11.13 -9.82 2.34
N ARG A 3 10.63 -8.70 2.90
CA ARG A 3 9.91 -7.66 2.15
C ARG A 3 10.85 -7.09 1.09
N ARG A 4 10.52 -7.27 -0.19
CA ARG A 4 11.25 -6.75 -1.36
C ARG A 4 10.28 -6.03 -2.27
N ALA A 5 10.76 -5.04 -3.02
CA ALA A 5 9.92 -4.27 -3.93
C ALA A 5 9.17 -5.12 -4.95
N SER A 6 9.79 -6.20 -5.44
CA SER A 6 9.16 -7.14 -6.38
C SER A 6 7.96 -7.89 -5.79
N ASN A 7 7.86 -7.97 -4.46
CA ASN A 7 6.87 -8.78 -3.76
C ASN A 7 5.99 -7.95 -2.81
N LEU A 8 6.19 -6.62 -2.74
CA LEU A 8 5.48 -5.77 -1.80
C LEU A 8 3.95 -5.84 -1.99
N ILE A 9 3.52 -5.92 -3.25
CA ILE A 9 2.11 -6.11 -3.64
C ILE A 9 1.51 -7.46 -3.21
N TYR A 10 2.31 -8.39 -2.69
CA TYR A 10 1.89 -9.69 -2.17
C TYR A 10 2.17 -9.86 -0.68
N HIS A 11 2.73 -8.84 -0.03
CA HIS A 11 3.04 -8.84 1.39
C HIS A 11 2.10 -7.93 2.18
N GLU A 12 2.12 -8.12 3.49
CA GLU A 12 1.45 -7.27 4.46
C GLU A 12 2.01 -5.84 4.38
N LEU A 13 1.10 -4.88 4.19
CA LEU A 13 1.42 -3.45 4.14
C LEU A 13 1.41 -2.82 5.54
N ILE A 14 0.77 -3.46 6.52
CA ILE A 14 0.67 -2.98 7.89
C ILE A 14 2.07 -2.82 8.52
N GLY A 15 2.26 -1.72 9.22
CA GLY A 15 3.52 -1.31 9.84
C GLY A 15 4.51 -0.64 8.89
N LEU A 16 4.20 -0.51 7.59
CA LEU A 16 5.04 0.25 6.67
C LEU A 16 4.71 1.73 6.71
N HIS A 17 5.73 2.58 6.61
CA HIS A 17 5.52 4.00 6.41
C HIS A 17 5.13 4.25 4.95
N ALA A 18 3.97 4.84 4.73
CA ALA A 18 3.40 5.16 3.42
C ALA A 18 3.33 6.68 3.20
N VAL A 19 3.55 7.12 1.97
CA VAL A 19 3.40 8.52 1.53
C VAL A 19 2.56 8.54 0.26
N VAL A 20 1.43 9.25 0.29
CA VAL A 20 0.59 9.45 -0.90
C VAL A 20 1.22 10.55 -1.75
N VAL A 21 1.87 10.19 -2.85
CA VAL A 21 2.50 11.16 -3.76
C VAL A 21 1.51 11.76 -4.76
N ASP A 22 0.47 11.00 -5.12
CA ASP A 22 -0.64 11.49 -5.92
C ASP A 22 -1.93 10.76 -5.60
N HIS A 23 -3.06 11.42 -5.82
CA HIS A 23 -4.39 10.86 -5.66
C HIS A 23 -5.42 11.64 -6.48
N THR A 24 -6.45 10.96 -6.98
CA THR A 24 -7.59 11.57 -7.70
C THR A 24 -8.32 12.60 -6.81
N ASP A 25 -8.66 12.21 -5.58
CA ASP A 25 -8.96 13.15 -4.49
C ASP A 25 -7.71 13.92 -4.06
N ARG A 26 -7.68 15.22 -4.38
CA ARG A 26 -6.54 16.12 -4.09
C ARG A 26 -6.29 16.31 -2.60
N THR A 27 -7.28 16.10 -1.73
CA THR A 27 -7.15 16.26 -0.27
C THR A 27 -6.28 15.18 0.37
N LEU A 28 -6.08 14.07 -0.35
CA LEU A 28 -5.26 12.93 0.09
C LEU A 28 -3.81 13.01 -0.37
N ARG A 29 -3.46 13.96 -1.25
CA ARG A 29 -2.08 14.15 -1.70
C ARG A 29 -1.20 14.66 -0.57
N GLY A 30 -0.01 14.09 -0.44
CA GLY A 30 0.97 14.44 0.59
C GLY A 30 0.70 13.84 1.97
N ARG A 31 -0.42 13.13 2.17
CA ARG A 31 -0.71 12.42 3.42
C ARG A 31 0.32 11.32 3.64
N ARG A 32 0.76 11.16 4.88
CA ARG A 32 1.85 10.23 5.22
C ARG A 32 1.69 9.68 6.62
N GLY A 33 2.11 8.45 6.81
CA GLY A 33 1.94 7.79 8.11
C GLY A 33 2.27 6.31 8.06
N VAL A 34 2.08 5.64 9.19
CA VAL A 34 2.26 4.18 9.27
C VAL A 34 0.95 3.51 8.88
N VAL A 35 0.98 2.54 7.99
CA VAL A 35 -0.21 1.75 7.65
C VAL A 35 -0.62 0.92 8.87
N VAL A 36 -1.84 1.12 9.36
CA VAL A 36 -2.39 0.41 10.53
C VAL A 36 -3.46 -0.61 10.16
N ASP A 37 -4.10 -0.45 9.00
CA ASP A 37 -5.14 -1.36 8.53
C ASP A 37 -5.20 -1.37 6.98
N GLU A 38 -5.70 -2.47 6.43
CA GLU A 38 -5.90 -2.67 5.00
C GLU A 38 -7.20 -3.45 4.74
N THR A 39 -8.06 -2.89 3.89
CA THR A 39 -9.27 -3.56 3.40
C THR A 39 -9.15 -3.85 1.90
N MET A 40 -10.21 -4.38 1.28
CA MET A 40 -10.23 -4.65 -0.17
C MET A 40 -9.85 -3.42 -1.02
N ASN A 41 -10.38 -2.26 -0.65
CA ASN A 41 -10.33 -1.05 -1.47
C ASN A 41 -9.64 0.13 -0.78
N THR A 42 -9.28 0.01 0.49
CA THR A 42 -8.69 1.12 1.25
C THR A 42 -7.48 0.66 2.05
N ILE A 43 -6.58 1.59 2.32
CA ILE A 43 -5.59 1.48 3.38
C ILE A 43 -5.89 2.54 4.44
N VAL A 44 -5.53 2.26 5.69
CA VAL A 44 -5.62 3.24 6.77
C VAL A 44 -4.21 3.55 7.24
N VAL A 45 -3.86 4.83 7.26
CA VAL A 45 -2.58 5.31 7.78
C VAL A 45 -2.78 6.08 9.08
N ASP A 46 -1.94 5.82 10.07
CA ASP A 46 -1.80 6.67 11.24
C ASP A 46 -0.84 7.83 10.94
N GLU A 47 -1.39 9.03 10.92
CA GLU A 47 -0.67 10.28 10.75
C GLU A 47 -0.56 10.98 12.12
N GLY A 48 0.30 10.45 13.00
CA GLY A 48 0.57 11.03 14.31
C GLY A 48 -0.63 10.96 15.27
N GLY A 49 -1.31 9.82 15.32
CA GLY A 49 -2.50 9.60 16.15
C GLY A 49 -3.84 9.88 15.44
N LYS A 50 -3.81 10.33 14.18
CA LYS A 50 -5.01 10.49 13.35
C LYS A 50 -5.07 9.42 12.27
N HIS A 51 -6.10 8.58 12.31
CA HIS A 51 -6.34 7.56 11.29
C HIS A 51 -6.96 8.16 10.03
N ILE A 52 -6.26 8.04 8.91
CA ILE A 52 -6.68 8.54 7.60
C ILE A 52 -6.95 7.36 6.68
N LYS A 53 -8.19 7.28 6.18
CA LYS A 53 -8.57 6.28 5.19
C LYS A 53 -8.21 6.79 3.80
N ILE A 54 -7.41 6.03 3.07
CA ILE A 54 -6.99 6.32 1.70
C ILE A 54 -7.57 5.24 0.79
N PRO A 55 -8.46 5.59 -0.15
CA PRO A 55 -8.86 4.69 -1.22
C PRO A 55 -7.63 4.26 -2.03
N LYS A 56 -7.57 2.97 -2.39
CA LYS A 56 -6.51 2.42 -3.24
C LYS A 56 -6.66 2.91 -4.68
N LEU A 57 -7.89 3.01 -5.16
CA LEU A 57 -8.18 3.45 -6.53
C LEU A 57 -7.74 4.90 -6.75
N GLY A 58 -6.92 5.13 -7.77
CA GLY A 58 -6.42 6.45 -8.11
C GLY A 58 -5.29 6.94 -7.21
N ALA A 59 -4.74 6.10 -6.32
CA ALA A 59 -3.65 6.46 -5.43
C ALA A 59 -2.29 6.07 -6.01
N ARG A 60 -1.29 6.95 -5.88
CA ARG A 60 0.13 6.61 -6.02
C ARG A 60 0.78 6.73 -4.66
N ILE A 61 1.31 5.62 -4.15
CA ILE A 61 1.79 5.51 -2.78
C ILE A 61 3.23 5.02 -2.79
N ILE A 62 4.11 5.74 -2.09
CA ILE A 62 5.47 5.29 -1.79
C ILE A 62 5.46 4.60 -0.42
N PHE A 63 5.86 3.34 -0.39
CA PHE A 63 6.12 2.60 0.83
C PHE A 63 7.62 2.60 1.12
N LYS A 64 7.98 2.97 2.35
CA LYS A 64 9.36 2.94 2.81
C LYS A 64 9.70 1.54 3.32
N LEU A 65 10.66 0.88 2.67
CA LEU A 65 11.25 -0.36 3.16
C LEU A 65 12.66 -0.07 3.69
N PRO A 66 13.22 -0.92 4.57
CA PRO A 66 14.56 -0.72 5.11
C PRO A 66 15.66 -0.58 4.05
N ASP A 67 15.49 -1.27 2.92
CA ASP A 67 16.49 -1.30 1.85
C ASP A 67 16.24 -0.21 0.77
N LYS A 68 14.98 0.10 0.46
CA LYS A 68 14.60 1.11 -0.55
C LYS A 68 13.14 1.53 -0.47
N ASP A 69 12.84 2.71 -0.99
CA ASP A 69 11.48 3.17 -1.20
C ASP A 69 10.86 2.52 -2.46
N VAL A 70 9.58 2.20 -2.39
CA VAL A 70 8.85 1.51 -3.45
C VAL A 70 7.58 2.26 -3.78
N GLU A 71 7.48 2.76 -5.00
CA GLU A 71 6.26 3.36 -5.51
C GLU A 71 5.31 2.28 -6.02
N VAL A 72 4.04 2.35 -5.63
CA VAL A 72 2.99 1.41 -5.98
C VAL A 72 1.73 2.17 -6.39
N PHE A 73 1.15 1.76 -7.51
CA PHE A 73 -0.20 2.18 -7.90
C PHE A 73 -1.21 1.43 -7.04
N GLY A 74 -2.12 2.14 -6.40
CA GLY A 74 -3.07 1.53 -5.48
C GLY A 74 -4.03 0.55 -6.19
N GLU A 75 -4.24 0.67 -7.50
CA GLU A 75 -4.92 -0.32 -8.34
C GLU A 75 -4.30 -1.72 -8.22
N MET A 76 -2.97 -1.80 -8.09
CA MET A 76 -2.25 -3.06 -7.91
C MET A 76 -2.50 -3.69 -6.53
N LEU A 77 -2.94 -2.88 -5.57
CA LEU A 77 -3.26 -3.29 -4.20
C LEU A 77 -4.74 -3.64 -4.04
N ILE A 78 -5.58 -3.48 -5.07
CA ILE A 78 -7.01 -3.83 -4.99
C ILE A 78 -7.17 -5.35 -4.81
N GLY A 79 -7.97 -5.72 -3.81
CA GLY A 79 -8.18 -7.09 -3.37
C GLY A 79 -7.75 -7.28 -1.91
N ARG A 80 -8.27 -8.34 -1.28
CA ARG A 80 -7.88 -8.67 0.10
C ARG A 80 -6.42 -9.13 0.15
N PRO A 81 -5.69 -8.88 1.26
CA PRO A 81 -4.32 -9.36 1.42
C PRO A 81 -4.15 -10.85 1.05
N GLU A 82 -5.08 -11.70 1.48
CA GLU A 82 -5.08 -13.15 1.21
C GLU A 82 -5.27 -13.51 -0.27
N ASP A 83 -6.01 -12.70 -1.03
CA ASP A 83 -6.24 -12.94 -2.45
C ASP A 83 -5.07 -12.45 -3.30
N ARG A 84 -4.34 -11.44 -2.83
CA ARG A 84 -3.09 -10.98 -3.49
C ARG A 84 -2.01 -12.05 -3.43
N VAL A 85 -1.81 -12.71 -2.28
CA VAL A 85 -0.81 -13.79 -2.14
C VAL A 85 -1.01 -14.93 -3.15
N LYS A 86 -2.26 -15.23 -3.53
CA LYS A 86 -2.56 -16.29 -4.51
C LYS A 86 -2.07 -15.93 -5.93
N ARG A 87 -2.07 -14.64 -6.31
CA ARG A 87 -1.60 -14.19 -7.64
C ARG A 87 -0.11 -14.49 -7.87
N TYR A 88 0.69 -14.53 -6.81
CA TYR A 88 2.10 -14.93 -6.89
C TYR A 88 2.29 -16.37 -7.42
N LYS A 89 1.31 -17.27 -7.18
CA LYS A 89 1.37 -18.67 -7.63
C LYS A 89 0.87 -18.90 -9.06
N GLY A 90 0.32 -17.87 -9.73
CA GLY A 90 -0.23 -17.97 -11.08
C GLY A 90 0.69 -17.49 -12.21
N GLY A 91 1.84 -16.89 -11.89
CA GLY A 91 2.81 -16.38 -12.87
C GLY A 91 3.91 -17.39 -13.23
N GLY A 92 3.54 -18.67 -13.33
CA GLY A 92 4.41 -19.70 -13.88
C GLY A 92 4.20 -19.82 -15.39
N CYS A 93 5.32 -19.73 -16.12
CA CYS A 93 5.52 -19.78 -17.58
C CYS A 93 5.60 -18.42 -18.27
#